data_AF-A0A820LGU9-F1
#
_entry.id   AF-A0A820LGU9-F1
#
_cell.length_a   1.000
_cell.length_b   1.000
_cell.length_c   1.000
_cell.angle_alpha   90.00
_cell.angle_beta   90.00
_cell.angle_gamma   90.00
#
_symmetry.space_group_name_H-M   'P 1'
#
loop_
_entity.id
_entity.type
_entity.pdbx_description
1 polymer ?
#
loop_
_entity_poly.entity_id
_entity_poly.type
_entity_poly.pdbx_seq_one_letter_code
_entity_poly.pdbx_strand_id
1 'polypeptide(L)'
;MHFILKSKIKSWSTKNKNYRTIGKRIESDLPPKLISKIDFSFKIDEAIISQEESQALYNQITQITKNYRIETMTLYEQASAREHEILTNEIRQMIESLAQTNNNDEISFAAFKHYHE
;
A
#
# COMPACT_ATOMS: atom_id res chain seq x y z
N MET A 1 23.43 7.25 -18.52
CA MET A 1 22.08 7.78 -18.24
C MET A 1 20.98 6.71 -18.30
N HIS A 2 20.97 5.81 -19.30
CA HIS A 2 20.07 4.62 -19.36
C HIS A 2 20.02 3.78 -18.06
N PHE A 3 21.12 3.70 -17.31
CA PHE A 3 21.17 3.01 -16.02
C PHE A 3 20.30 3.66 -14.92
N ILE A 4 20.15 4.98 -14.92
CA ILE A 4 19.35 5.72 -13.92
C ILE A 4 17.86 5.47 -14.16
N LEU A 5 17.41 5.62 -15.42
CA LEU A 5 16.02 5.34 -15.81
C LEU A 5 15.66 3.87 -15.56
N LYS A 6 16.54 2.94 -15.93
CA LYS A 6 16.35 1.49 -15.67
C LYS A 6 16.21 1.19 -14.17
N SER A 7 17.02 1.82 -13.33
CA SER A 7 16.91 1.67 -11.87
C SER A 7 15.57 2.21 -11.35
N LYS A 8 15.13 3.37 -11.84
CA LYS A 8 13.86 4.00 -11.43
C LYS A 8 12.64 3.19 -11.88
N ILE A 9 12.63 2.66 -13.10
CA ILE A 9 11.58 1.74 -13.60
C ILE A 9 11.50 0.48 -12.73
N LYS A 10 12.64 -0.09 -12.32
CA LYS A 10 12.66 -1.26 -11.42
C LYS A 10 12.04 -0.94 -10.06
N SER A 11 12.39 0.22 -9.48
CA SER A 11 11.77 0.70 -8.24
C SER A 11 10.27 0.94 -8.42
N TRP A 12 9.86 1.57 -9.52
CA TRP A 12 8.46 1.82 -9.84
C TRP A 12 7.66 0.52 -9.95
N SER A 13 8.18 -0.48 -10.66
CA SER A 13 7.54 -1.79 -10.80
C SER A 13 7.31 -2.45 -9.44
N THR A 14 8.31 -2.36 -8.56
CA THR A 14 8.20 -2.87 -7.17
C THR A 14 7.12 -2.12 -6.39
N LYS A 15 7.08 -0.79 -6.46
CA LYS A 15 6.10 0.02 -5.74
C LYS A 15 4.68 -0.15 -6.27
N ASN A 16 4.49 -0.23 -7.59
CA ASN A 16 3.21 -0.55 -8.23
C ASN A 16 2.69 -1.92 -7.78
N LYS A 17 3.56 -2.95 -7.75
CA LYS A 17 3.20 -4.28 -7.24
C LYS A 17 2.76 -4.22 -5.78
N ASN A 18 3.48 -3.47 -4.93
CA ASN A 18 3.14 -3.31 -3.53
C ASN A 18 1.79 -2.62 -3.35
N TYR A 19 1.56 -1.51 -4.06
CA TYR A 19 0.28 -0.79 -4.05
C TYR A 19 -0.90 -1.69 -4.44
N ARG A 20 -0.79 -2.42 -5.56
CA ARG A 20 -1.81 -3.39 -5.98
C ARG A 20 -2.02 -4.53 -4.97
N THR A 21 -0.95 -4.99 -4.34
CA THR A 21 -1.02 -6.06 -3.33
C THR A 21 -1.71 -5.58 -2.06
N ILE A 22 -1.50 -4.32 -1.65
CA ILE A 22 -2.17 -3.74 -0.50
C ILE A 22 -3.67 -3.60 -0.77
N GLY A 23 -4.08 -3.09 -1.93
CA GLY A 23 -5.50 -3.03 -2.29
C GLY A 23 -6.21 -4.39 -2.16
N LYS A 24 -5.62 -5.45 -2.72
CA LYS A 24 -6.15 -6.83 -2.59
C LYS A 24 -6.20 -7.34 -1.14
N ARG A 25 -5.25 -6.92 -0.31
CA ARG A 25 -5.22 -7.29 1.12
C ARG A 25 -6.30 -6.57 1.92
N ILE A 26 -6.60 -5.32 1.59
CA ILE A 26 -7.73 -4.57 2.17
C ILE A 26 -9.03 -5.29 1.83
N GLU A 27 -9.23 -5.63 0.56
CA GLU A 27 -10.41 -6.37 0.09
C GLU A 27 -10.61 -7.71 0.80
N SER A 28 -9.52 -8.35 1.21
CA SER A 28 -9.52 -9.67 1.86
C SER A 28 -9.41 -9.62 3.40
N ASP A 29 -9.46 -8.44 4.04
CA ASP A 29 -9.20 -8.25 5.48
C ASP A 29 -7.91 -8.93 5.98
N LEU A 30 -6.84 -8.88 5.16
CA LEU A 30 -5.55 -9.50 5.45
C LEU A 30 -4.56 -8.45 5.95
N PRO A 31 -4.35 -8.30 7.28
CA PRO A 31 -3.45 -7.28 7.80
C PRO A 31 -1.98 -7.51 7.36
N PRO A 32 -1.14 -6.46 7.35
CA PRO A 32 0.30 -6.58 7.16
C PRO A 32 0.91 -7.34 8.32
N LYS A 33 2.06 -8.00 8.07
CA LYS A 33 2.75 -8.85 9.07
C LYS A 33 3.09 -8.15 10.40
N LEU A 34 3.16 -6.82 10.41
CA LEU A 34 3.41 -6.04 11.63
C LEU A 34 2.16 -5.98 12.52
N ILE A 35 0.98 -5.83 11.93
CA ILE A 35 -0.31 -5.75 12.64
C ILE A 35 -0.76 -7.12 13.13
N SER A 36 -0.49 -8.18 12.37
CA SER A 36 -0.88 -9.56 12.72
C SER A 36 -0.22 -10.12 13.99
N LYS A 37 0.61 -9.31 14.68
CA LYS A 37 1.30 -9.67 15.92
C LYS A 37 0.67 -9.03 17.17
N ILE A 38 -0.24 -8.09 17.00
CA ILE A 38 -0.94 -7.46 18.12
C ILE A 38 -2.23 -8.25 18.31
N ASP A 39 -2.18 -9.18 19.26
CA ASP A 39 -3.33 -9.96 19.68
C ASP A 39 -3.96 -9.30 20.91
N PHE A 40 -5.20 -8.83 20.77
CA PHE A 40 -6.00 -8.31 21.88
C PHE A 40 -6.87 -9.40 22.50
N SER A 41 -6.39 -10.65 22.53
CA SER A 41 -7.05 -11.79 23.18
C SER A 41 -6.97 -11.70 24.72
N PHE A 42 -7.51 -10.64 25.30
CA PHE A 42 -7.74 -10.58 26.74
C PHE A 42 -9.05 -11.30 27.06
N LYS A 43 -8.96 -12.35 27.89
CA LYS A 43 -10.15 -13.02 28.41
C LYS A 43 -10.74 -12.17 29.52
N ILE A 44 -12.03 -11.92 29.44
CA ILE A 44 -12.77 -11.25 30.50
C ILE A 44 -13.18 -12.32 31.53
N ASP A 45 -13.06 -11.99 32.81
CA ASP A 45 -13.48 -12.91 33.87
C ASP A 45 -15.00 -12.92 34.00
N GLU A 46 -15.61 -13.88 33.32
CA GLU A 46 -17.05 -14.12 33.30
C GLU A 46 -17.61 -14.62 34.64
N ALA A 47 -16.77 -14.92 35.64
CA ALA A 47 -17.22 -15.25 36.99
C ALA A 47 -17.57 -14.01 37.83
N ILE A 48 -17.08 -12.82 37.43
CA ILE A 48 -17.26 -11.56 38.18
C ILE A 48 -18.39 -10.72 37.58
N ILE A 49 -18.48 -10.67 36.24
CA ILE A 49 -19.48 -9.86 35.53
C ILE A 49 -20.53 -10.74 34.84
N SER A 50 -21.67 -10.15 34.49
CA SER A 50 -22.73 -10.91 33.82
C SER A 50 -22.33 -11.32 32.39
N GLN A 51 -23.02 -12.34 31.87
CA GLN A 51 -22.81 -12.80 30.50
C GLN A 51 -23.15 -11.70 29.46
N GLU A 52 -24.15 -10.88 29.74
CA GLU A 52 -24.52 -9.76 28.86
C GLU A 52 -23.44 -8.68 28.85
N GLU A 53 -22.88 -8.34 30.01
CA GLU A 53 -21.83 -7.35 30.14
C GLU A 53 -20.53 -7.81 29.48
N SER A 54 -20.13 -9.07 29.70
CA SER A 54 -18.95 -9.66 29.05
C SER A 54 -19.10 -9.71 27.54
N GLN A 55 -20.27 -10.11 27.02
CA GLN A 55 -20.52 -10.11 25.57
C GLN A 55 -20.47 -8.70 24.97
N ALA A 56 -21.02 -7.70 25.66
CA ALA A 56 -20.94 -6.31 25.22
C ALA A 56 -19.50 -5.82 25.14
N LEU A 57 -18.65 -6.16 26.12
CA LEU A 57 -17.23 -5.84 26.11
C LEU A 57 -16.48 -6.57 24.99
N TYR A 58 -16.73 -7.87 24.77
CA TYR A 58 -16.13 -8.61 23.64
C TYR A 58 -16.51 -7.98 22.29
N ASN A 59 -17.75 -7.53 22.12
CA ASN A 59 -18.20 -6.85 20.91
C ASN A 59 -17.43 -5.53 20.71
N GLN A 60 -17.24 -4.75 21.77
CA GLN A 60 -16.45 -3.50 21.72
C GLN A 60 -14.98 -3.77 21.37
N ILE A 61 -14.35 -4.77 21.99
CA ILE A 61 -12.96 -5.18 21.70
C ILE A 61 -12.82 -5.61 20.23
N THR A 62 -13.79 -6.39 19.73
CA THR A 62 -13.83 -6.82 18.33
C THR A 62 -13.90 -5.62 17.39
N GLN A 63 -14.76 -4.65 17.70
CA GLN A 63 -14.90 -3.44 16.88
C GLN A 63 -13.64 -2.57 16.91
N ILE A 64 -13.02 -2.39 18.08
CA ILE A 64 -11.75 -1.65 18.21
C ILE A 64 -10.66 -2.33 17.38
N THR A 65 -10.55 -3.65 17.48
CA THR A 65 -9.57 -4.44 16.71
C THR A 65 -9.79 -4.32 15.20
N LYS A 66 -11.05 -4.29 14.77
CA LYS A 66 -11.41 -4.06 13.36
C LYS A 66 -11.03 -2.66 12.91
N ASN A 67 -11.36 -1.62 13.68
CA ASN A 67 -11.04 -0.23 13.35
C ASN A 67 -9.53 -0.03 13.24
N TYR A 68 -8.77 -0.53 14.23
CA TYR A 68 -7.31 -0.49 14.22
C TYR A 68 -6.70 -1.08 12.94
N ARG A 69 -7.21 -2.25 12.51
CA ARG A 69 -6.77 -2.91 11.26
C ARG A 69 -7.07 -2.05 10.04
N ILE A 70 -8.28 -1.50 9.95
CA ILE A 70 -8.71 -0.65 8.83
C ILE A 70 -7.84 0.60 8.75
N GLU A 71 -7.74 1.37 9.84
CA GLU A 71 -6.98 2.62 9.88
C GLU A 71 -5.53 2.42 9.47
N THR A 72 -4.91 1.37 9.98
CA THR A 72 -3.52 1.08 9.64
C THR A 72 -3.37 0.65 8.18
N MET A 73 -4.28 -0.17 7.67
CA MET A 73 -4.27 -0.58 6.25
C MET A 73 -4.46 0.62 5.32
N THR A 74 -5.34 1.56 5.67
CA THR A 74 -5.54 2.82 4.94
C THR A 74 -4.26 3.64 4.89
N LEU A 75 -3.52 3.77 5.99
CA LEU A 75 -2.23 4.46 6.00
C LEU A 75 -1.21 3.78 5.09
N TYR A 76 -1.16 2.45 5.06
CA TYR A 76 -0.29 1.70 4.16
C TYR A 76 -0.63 1.89 2.69
N GLU A 77 -1.93 1.92 2.37
CA GLU A 77 -2.41 2.18 1.02
C GLU A 77 -2.03 3.59 0.58
N GLN A 78 -2.32 4.60 1.39
CA GLN A 78 -1.96 6.00 1.11
C GLN A 78 -0.45 6.17 0.89
N ALA A 79 0.38 5.60 1.76
CA ALA A 79 1.82 5.65 1.61
C ALA A 79 2.28 5.00 0.30
N SER A 80 1.75 3.82 -0.02
CA SER A 80 2.13 3.08 -1.23
C SER A 80 1.66 3.74 -2.51
N ALA A 81 0.46 4.32 -2.50
CA ALA A 81 -0.06 5.14 -3.58
C ALA A 81 0.85 6.34 -3.84
N ARG A 82 1.24 7.04 -2.77
CA ARG A 82 2.11 8.22 -2.85
C ARG A 82 3.51 7.88 -3.36
N GLU A 83 4.13 6.80 -2.86
CA GLU A 83 5.43 6.33 -3.36
C GLU A 83 5.39 5.99 -4.85
N HIS A 84 4.30 5.34 -5.30
CA HIS A 84 4.08 5.01 -6.70
C HIS A 84 3.90 6.26 -7.58
N GLU A 85 3.13 7.24 -7.10
CA GLU A 85 2.89 8.51 -7.78
C GLU A 85 4.19 9.31 -7.95
N ILE A 86 5.01 9.42 -6.89
CA ILE A 86 6.31 10.11 -6.92
C ILE A 86 7.20 9.49 -8.01
N LEU A 87 7.35 8.17 -8.02
CA LEU A 87 8.18 7.49 -9.03
C LEU A 87 7.63 7.65 -10.44
N THR A 88 6.30 7.64 -10.60
CA THR A 88 5.64 7.88 -11.89
C THR A 88 5.97 9.28 -12.41
N ASN A 89 5.87 10.30 -11.55
CA ASN A 89 6.19 11.69 -11.90
C ASN A 89 7.68 11.88 -12.22
N GLU A 90 8.57 11.29 -11.43
CA GLU A 90 10.02 11.36 -11.69
C GLU A 90 10.38 10.71 -13.04
N ILE A 91 9.84 9.53 -13.34
CA ILE A 91 10.09 8.83 -14.60
C ILE A 91 9.57 9.66 -15.77
N ARG A 92 8.36 10.22 -15.66
CA ARG A 92 7.78 11.09 -16.68
C ARG A 92 8.66 12.31 -16.96
N GLN A 93 9.10 13.02 -15.92
CA GLN A 93 9.99 14.18 -16.07
C GLN A 93 11.34 13.80 -16.70
N MET A 94 11.91 12.65 -16.32
CA MET A 94 13.15 12.16 -16.94
C MET A 94 12.97 11.90 -18.43
N ILE A 95 11.84 11.30 -18.84
CA ILE A 95 11.58 11.02 -20.25
C ILE A 95 11.30 12.31 -21.03
N GLU A 96 10.51 13.23 -20.49
CA GLU A 96 10.25 14.55 -21.10
C GLU A 96 11.57 15.33 -21.30
N SER A 97 12.46 15.32 -20.31
CA SER A 97 13.77 15.97 -20.40
C SER A 97 14.68 15.33 -21.46
N LEU A 98 14.60 14.01 -21.64
CA LEU A 98 15.35 13.27 -22.67
C LEU A 98 14.82 13.59 -24.08
N ALA A 99 13.51 13.65 -24.26
CA ALA A 99 12.88 14.00 -25.54
C ALA A 99 13.22 15.44 -25.98
N GLN A 100 13.40 16.36 -25.02
CA GLN A 100 13.82 17.74 -25.29
C GLN A 100 15.31 17.87 -25.58
N THR A 101 16.15 16.92 -25.14
CA THR A 101 17.60 16.96 -25.35
C THR A 101 18.08 16.17 -26.57
N ASN A 102 17.30 15.20 -27.06
CA ASN A 102 17.58 14.44 -28.28
C ASN A 102 16.32 14.23 -29.12
N ASN A 103 16.32 14.73 -30.36
CA ASN A 103 15.31 14.44 -31.40
C ASN A 103 15.26 12.95 -31.86
N ASN A 104 15.91 12.01 -31.16
CA ASN A 104 16.12 10.63 -31.64
C ASN A 104 15.77 9.50 -30.65
N ASP A 105 15.23 9.77 -29.45
CA ASP A 105 14.94 8.73 -28.45
C ASP A 105 13.42 8.46 -28.26
N GLU A 106 12.69 8.26 -29.36
CA GLU A 106 11.26 7.87 -29.36
C GLU A 106 10.97 6.53 -28.65
N ILE A 107 11.96 5.63 -28.63
CA ILE A 107 11.79 4.24 -28.14
C ILE A 107 11.54 4.20 -26.62
N SER A 108 12.17 5.11 -25.86
CA SER A 108 12.04 5.15 -24.39
C SER A 108 10.68 5.71 -23.95
N PHE A 109 10.14 6.68 -24.69
CA PHE A 109 8.81 7.24 -24.44
C PHE A 109 7.70 6.28 -24.89
N ALA A 110 7.87 5.60 -26.03
CA ALA A 110 6.92 4.60 -26.51
C ALA A 110 6.78 3.41 -25.54
N ALA A 111 7.89 2.92 -24.98
CA ALA A 111 7.87 1.83 -24.00
C ALA A 111 7.19 2.22 -22.68
N PHE A 112 7.34 3.48 -22.23
CA PHE A 112 6.67 3.96 -21.02
C PHE A 112 5.17 4.20 -21.26
N LYS A 113 4.80 4.82 -22.39
CA LYS A 113 3.41 5.08 -22.76
C LYS A 113 2.61 3.79 -22.89
N HIS A 114 3.17 2.77 -23.54
CA HIS A 114 2.52 1.47 -23.70
C HIS A 114 2.27 0.72 -22.37
N TYR A 115 2.99 1.06 -21.30
CA TYR A 115 2.81 0.46 -19.97
C TYR A 115 1.88 1.26 -19.05
N HIS A 116 1.53 2.49 -19.43
CA HIS A 116 0.70 3.41 -18.67
C HIS A 116 -0.71 3.62 -19.24
N GLU A 117 -0.96 3.19 -20.48
CA GLU A 117 -2.29 2.94 -21.06
C GLU A 117 -2.76 1.52 -20.73
#